data_AF-A0A925SRX5-F1
#
_entry.id   AF-A0A925SRX5-F1
#
_cell.length_a   1.000
_cell.length_b   1.000
_cell.length_c   1.000
_cell.angle_alpha   90.00
_cell.angle_beta   90.00
_cell.angle_gamma   90.00
#
_symmetry.space_group_name_H-M   'P 1'
#
loop_
_entity.id
_entity.type
_entity.pdbx_description
1 polymer ?
#
loop_
_entity_poly.entity_id
_entity_poly.type
_entity_poly.pdbx_seq_one_letter_code
_entity_poly.pdbx_strand_id
1 'polypeptide(L)'
;MSDEEKFDAIIIGAGPAGSACAYLLAKAGKSVLVIERGVSAGSKNVTGGRLYTYALELLEPGLHEQAPLERKVVREQIMMLGESSGVTIDYVDYGFKEDVPQSYTVLRAPFDEWLAGQ
;
A
#
# COMPACT_ATOMS: atom_id res chain seq x y z
N MET A 1 -27.34 10.51 29.35
CA MET A 1 -27.20 9.38 28.40
C MET A 1 -26.27 9.90 27.33
N SER A 2 -25.08 9.30 27.20
CA SER A 2 -24.15 9.69 26.14
C SER A 2 -24.81 9.44 24.79
N ASP A 3 -24.86 10.44 23.92
CA ASP A 3 -25.24 10.22 22.54
C ASP A 3 -24.29 9.17 21.94
N GLU A 4 -24.83 8.01 21.54
CA GLU A 4 -24.04 6.98 20.88
C GLU A 4 -23.58 7.52 19.53
N GLU A 5 -22.26 7.65 19.34
CA GLU A 5 -21.69 7.97 18.03
C GLU A 5 -22.04 6.86 17.04
N LYS A 6 -22.71 7.23 15.94
CA LYS A 6 -23.13 6.30 14.89
C LYS A 6 -22.23 6.48 13.66
N PHE A 7 -21.72 5.36 13.17
CA PHE A 7 -20.95 5.26 11.94
C PHE A 7 -21.64 4.29 10.97
N ASP A 8 -21.51 4.53 9.67
CA ASP A 8 -21.97 3.60 8.63
C ASP A 8 -21.09 2.33 8.60
N ALA A 9 -19.81 2.46 8.94
CA ALA A 9 -18.87 1.34 9.05
C ALA A 9 -17.80 1.60 10.11
N ILE A 10 -17.37 0.51 10.76
CA ILE A 10 -16.20 0.49 11.63
C ILE A 10 -15.19 -0.48 11.03
N ILE A 11 -13.98 0.00 10.75
CA ILE A 11 -12.89 -0.76 10.15
C ILE A 11 -11.82 -0.98 11.21
N ILE A 12 -11.45 -2.25 11.44
CA ILE A 12 -10.42 -2.62 12.40
C ILE A 12 -9.12 -2.88 11.64
N GLY A 13 -8.14 -2.00 11.83
CA GLY A 13 -6.80 -2.01 11.25
C GLY A 13 -6.64 -0.95 10.16
N ALA A 14 -5.63 -0.09 10.30
CA ALA A 14 -5.23 0.92 9.31
C ALA A 14 -4.03 0.43 8.48
N GLY A 15 -4.11 -0.82 8.02
CA GLY A 15 -3.24 -1.33 6.96
C GLY A 15 -3.81 -1.03 5.56
N PRO A 16 -3.12 -1.45 4.48
CA PRO A 16 -3.50 -1.13 3.11
C PRO A 16 -4.95 -1.47 2.79
N ALA A 17 -5.43 -2.64 3.20
CA ALA A 17 -6.81 -3.05 2.97
C ALA A 17 -7.83 -2.21 3.76
N GLY A 18 -7.53 -1.91 5.03
CA GLY A 18 -8.41 -1.14 5.90
C GLY A 18 -8.49 0.32 5.46
N SER A 19 -7.35 0.96 5.21
CA SER A 19 -7.29 2.32 4.70
C SER A 19 -7.89 2.44 3.29
N ALA A 20 -7.67 1.47 2.40
CA ALA A 20 -8.31 1.44 1.08
C ALA A 20 -9.84 1.33 1.17
N CYS A 21 -10.35 0.48 2.07
CA CYS A 21 -11.79 0.36 2.33
C CYS A 21 -12.37 1.67 2.89
N ALA A 22 -11.68 2.26 3.87
CA ALA A 22 -12.07 3.54 4.47
C ALA A 22 -12.12 4.65 3.42
N TYR A 23 -11.07 4.77 2.59
CA TYR A 23 -10.97 5.74 1.50
C TYR A 23 -12.16 5.66 0.54
N LEU A 24 -12.50 4.45 0.06
CA LEU A 24 -13.62 4.26 -0.87
C LEU A 24 -14.97 4.57 -0.24
N LEU A 25 -15.19 4.17 1.02
CA LEU A 25 -16.43 4.45 1.74
C LEU A 25 -16.57 5.95 2.05
N ALA A 26 -15.50 6.61 2.48
CA ALA A 26 -15.47 8.04 2.76
C ALA A 26 -15.76 8.84 1.47
N LYS A 27 -15.15 8.46 0.34
CA LYS A 27 -15.48 9.03 -0.98
C LYS A 27 -16.94 8.86 -1.39
N ALA A 28 -17.57 7.76 -1.00
CA ALA A 28 -18.99 7.53 -1.20
C ALA A 28 -19.89 8.30 -0.18
N GLY A 29 -19.30 9.18 0.62
CA GLY A 29 -20.01 10.02 1.60
C GLY A 29 -20.43 9.27 2.86
N LYS A 30 -19.78 8.15 3.19
CA LYS A 30 -20.08 7.36 4.40
C LYS A 30 -19.30 7.88 5.61
N SER A 31 -19.94 7.84 6.77
CA SER A 31 -19.29 8.06 8.06
C SER A 31 -18.56 6.78 8.48
N VAL A 32 -17.23 6.81 8.51
CA VAL A 32 -16.39 5.62 8.77
C VAL A 32 -15.46 5.89 9.94
N LEU A 33 -15.40 4.94 10.87
CA LEU A 33 -14.42 4.92 11.95
C LEU A 33 -13.36 3.87 11.65
N VAL A 34 -12.08 4.25 11.65
CA VAL A 34 -10.95 3.33 11.52
C VAL A 34 -10.24 3.23 12.86
N ILE A 35 -9.98 2.00 13.33
CA ILE A 35 -9.31 1.73 14.61
C ILE A 35 -8.03 0.96 14.34
N GLU A 36 -6.88 1.52 14.72
CA GLU A 36 -5.58 0.88 14.61
C GLU A 36 -4.95 0.66 15.99
N ARG A 37 -4.24 -0.47 16.16
CA ARG A 37 -3.53 -0.82 17.39
C ARG A 37 -2.14 -0.17 17.47
N GLY A 38 -1.57 0.22 16.34
CA GLY A 38 -0.34 0.99 16.22
C GLY A 38 -0.46 2.37 16.86
N VAL A 39 0.68 2.99 17.15
CA VAL A 39 0.71 4.40 17.60
C VAL A 39 0.33 5.32 16.43
N SER A 40 0.66 4.89 15.21
CA SER A 40 0.21 5.45 13.94
C SER A 40 -0.10 4.32 12.96
N ALA A 41 -0.84 4.61 11.89
CA ALA A 41 -0.98 3.68 10.77
C ALA A 41 0.41 3.34 10.20
N GLY A 42 0.62 2.08 9.83
CA GLY A 42 1.93 1.61 9.37
C GLY A 42 2.95 1.25 10.46
N SER A 43 2.77 1.70 11.71
CA SER A 43 3.78 1.50 12.78
C SER A 43 4.01 0.03 13.16
N LYS A 44 3.08 -0.87 12.81
CA LYS A 44 3.15 -2.32 13.06
C LYS A 44 3.19 -3.14 11.76
N ASN A 45 3.26 -2.47 10.62
CA ASN A 45 3.15 -3.11 9.33
C ASN A 45 4.52 -3.50 8.78
N VAL A 46 4.65 -4.78 8.39
CA VAL A 46 5.88 -5.34 7.82
C VAL A 46 5.61 -5.78 6.39
N THR A 47 6.60 -5.64 5.52
CA THR A 47 6.54 -6.04 4.11
C THR A 47 7.92 -6.42 3.60
N GLY A 48 7.98 -7.16 2.48
CA GLY A 48 9.19 -7.31 1.67
C GLY A 48 9.53 -6.05 0.85
N GLY A 49 8.64 -5.05 0.83
CA GLY A 49 8.94 -3.70 0.36
C GLY A 49 8.51 -3.40 -1.06
N ARG A 50 7.67 -4.22 -1.69
CA ARG A 50 7.13 -3.97 -3.04
C ARG A 50 5.62 -3.76 -3.01
N LEU A 51 5.14 -2.73 -3.71
CA LEU A 51 3.74 -2.40 -3.91
C LEU A 51 3.44 -2.33 -5.41
N TYR A 52 2.39 -3.02 -5.85
CA TYR A 52 1.97 -2.97 -7.25
C TYR A 52 1.05 -1.78 -7.49
N THR A 53 1.38 -0.99 -8.51
CA THR A 53 0.74 0.31 -8.77
C THR A 53 -0.73 0.16 -9.11
N TYR A 54 -1.12 -0.94 -9.77
CA TYR A 54 -2.53 -1.21 -10.11
C TYR A 54 -3.45 -1.14 -8.89
N ALA A 55 -2.96 -1.48 -7.69
CA ALA A 55 -3.75 -1.46 -6.48
C ALA A 55 -4.18 -0.04 -6.08
N LEU A 56 -3.32 0.97 -6.32
CA LEU A 56 -3.65 2.37 -6.09
C LEU A 56 -4.55 2.92 -7.20
N GLU A 57 -4.29 2.55 -8.45
CA GLU A 57 -5.12 2.95 -9.59
C GLU A 57 -6.58 2.45 -9.49
N LEU A 58 -6.79 1.30 -8.83
CA LEU A 58 -8.14 0.81 -8.54
C LEU A 58 -8.89 1.65 -7.50
N LEU A 59 -8.19 2.38 -6.62
CA LEU A 59 -8.82 3.26 -5.63
C LEU A 59 -9.17 4.60 -6.25
N GLU A 60 -8.23 5.19 -6.97
CA GLU A 60 -8.42 6.40 -7.75
C GLU A 60 -7.37 6.43 -8.88
N PRO A 61 -7.77 6.65 -10.14
CA PRO A 61 -6.82 6.81 -11.23
C PRO A 61 -5.82 7.94 -10.95
N GLY A 62 -4.52 7.65 -11.09
CA GLY A 62 -3.43 8.59 -10.81
C GLY A 62 -3.04 8.72 -9.33
N LEU A 63 -3.68 7.98 -8.41
CA LEU A 63 -3.37 8.07 -6.98
C LEU A 63 -1.91 7.72 -6.65
N HIS A 64 -1.29 6.86 -7.46
CA HIS A 64 0.11 6.50 -7.28
C HIS A 64 1.09 7.66 -7.41
N GLU A 65 0.72 8.74 -8.13
CA GLU A 65 1.58 9.92 -8.31
C GLU A 65 1.70 10.75 -7.02
N GLN A 66 0.74 10.61 -6.12
CA GLN A 66 0.66 11.34 -4.85
C GLN A 66 1.22 10.52 -3.67
N ALA A 67 1.31 9.20 -3.84
CA ALA A 67 1.74 8.29 -2.79
C ALA A 67 3.25 8.43 -2.50
N PRO A 68 3.69 8.28 -1.23
CA PRO A 68 5.10 8.29 -0.86
C PRO A 68 5.77 6.96 -1.24
N LEU A 69 5.97 6.77 -2.54
CA LEU A 69 6.61 5.61 -3.15
C LEU A 69 8.11 5.86 -3.31
N GLU A 70 8.91 4.80 -3.21
CA GLU A 70 10.37 4.91 -3.22
C GLU A 70 10.94 4.75 -4.64
N ARG A 71 11.19 3.50 -5.09
CA ARG A 71 11.87 3.21 -6.36
C ARG A 71 10.98 2.41 -7.29
N LYS A 72 10.79 2.86 -8.53
CA LYS A 72 10.17 2.07 -9.61
C LYS A 72 10.94 0.77 -9.83
N VAL A 73 10.25 -0.37 -9.82
CA VAL A 73 10.87 -1.69 -10.01
C VAL A 73 10.87 -2.03 -11.51
N VAL A 74 12.07 -2.09 -12.09
CA VAL A 74 12.30 -2.44 -13.52
C VAL A 74 13.11 -3.72 -13.72
N ARG A 75 13.58 -4.32 -12.62
CA ARG A 75 14.40 -5.53 -12.62
C ARG A 75 13.98 -6.42 -11.47
N GLU A 76 13.83 -7.70 -11.77
CA GLU A 76 13.40 -8.73 -10.85
C GLU A 76 14.33 -9.93 -10.94
N GLN A 77 14.73 -10.45 -9.79
CA GLN A 77 15.66 -11.57 -9.71
C GLN A 77 15.09 -12.65 -8.80
N ILE A 78 15.08 -13.87 -9.30
CA ILE A 78 14.80 -15.06 -8.51
C ILE A 78 16.13 -15.81 -8.39
N MET A 79 16.62 -15.95 -7.16
CA MET A 79 17.89 -16.59 -6.86
C MET A 79 17.64 -17.90 -6.10
N MET A 80 18.19 -18.99 -6.61
CA MET A 80 18.26 -20.28 -5.94
C MET A 80 19.69 -20.47 -5.46
N LEU A 81 19.90 -20.50 -4.15
CA LEU A 81 21.22 -20.55 -3.52
C LEU A 81 21.48 -21.93 -2.92
N GLY A 82 22.68 -22.46 -3.16
CA GLY A 82 23.31 -23.54 -2.40
C GLY A 82 24.41 -23.00 -1.49
N GLU A 83 25.10 -23.89 -0.77
CA GLU A 83 26.15 -23.49 0.20
C GLU A 83 27.30 -22.69 -0.45
N SER A 84 27.71 -23.08 -1.66
CA SER A 84 28.81 -22.47 -2.42
C SER A 84 28.48 -22.20 -3.89
N SER A 85 27.20 -22.35 -4.27
CA SER A 85 26.74 -22.18 -5.66
C SER A 85 25.40 -21.45 -5.69
N GLY A 86 25.01 -20.95 -6.85
CA GLY A 86 23.71 -20.33 -7.03
C GLY A 86 23.31 -20.21 -8.48
N VAL A 87 22.00 -20.19 -8.73
CA VAL A 87 21.39 -19.95 -10.04
C VAL A 87 20.47 -18.74 -9.91
N THR A 88 20.68 -17.74 -10.77
CA THR A 88 19.85 -16.54 -10.83
C THR A 88 19.08 -16.51 -12.15
N ILE A 89 17.77 -16.36 -12.05
CA ILE A 89 16.90 -15.96 -13.16
C ILE A 89 16.71 -14.45 -13.04
N ASP A 90 17.09 -13.72 -14.08
CA ASP A 90 17.11 -12.25 -14.09
C ASP A 90 16.22 -11.72 -15.21
N TYR A 91 15.23 -10.91 -14.84
CA TYR A 91 14.31 -10.26 -15.76
C TYR A 91 14.43 -8.75 -15.62
N VAL A 92 14.66 -8.08 -16.75
CA VAL A 92 14.77 -6.61 -16.82
C VAL A 92 13.82 -6.11 -17.89
N ASP A 93 12.97 -5.17 -17.52
CA ASP A 93 12.09 -4.47 -18.44
C ASP A 93 12.03 -2.99 -18.07
N TYR A 94 12.70 -2.15 -18.89
CA TYR A 94 12.70 -0.71 -18.69
C TYR A 94 11.39 -0.04 -19.11
N GLY A 95 10.50 -0.74 -19.82
CA GLY A 95 9.14 -0.27 -20.11
C GLY A 95 8.27 -0.19 -18.84
N PHE A 96 8.61 -0.96 -17.79
CA PHE A 96 7.89 -0.92 -16.51
C PHE A 96 7.92 0.41 -15.76
N LYS A 97 8.70 1.39 -16.23
CA LYS A 97 8.77 2.73 -15.63
C LYS A 97 7.90 3.77 -16.37
N GLU A 98 7.35 3.41 -17.52
CA GLU A 98 6.59 4.28 -18.42
C GLU A 98 5.11 4.39 -17.99
N ASP A 99 4.43 5.43 -18.46
CA ASP A 99 3.05 5.84 -18.13
C ASP A 99 2.66 5.60 -16.66
N VAL A 100 2.08 4.43 -16.38
CA VAL A 100 1.82 3.93 -15.02
C VAL A 100 2.84 2.82 -14.72
N PRO A 101 3.82 3.07 -13.84
CA PRO A 101 4.84 2.07 -13.56
C PRO A 101 4.25 0.79 -12.98
N GLN A 102 4.86 -0.37 -13.24
CA GLN A 102 4.27 -1.66 -12.85
C GLN A 102 4.24 -1.86 -11.33
N SER A 103 5.30 -1.44 -10.63
CA SER A 103 5.37 -1.44 -9.17
C SER A 103 6.47 -0.52 -8.65
N TYR A 104 6.40 -0.24 -7.35
CA TYR A 104 7.38 0.53 -6.62
C TYR A 104 7.86 -0.23 -5.40
N THR A 105 9.06 0.11 -4.93
CA THR A 105 9.43 -0.18 -3.55
C THR A 105 8.74 0.80 -2.60
N VAL A 106 8.53 0.40 -1.35
CA VAL A 106 7.79 1.19 -0.37
C VAL A 106 8.33 1.00 1.05
N LEU A 107 8.33 2.08 1.83
CA LEU A 107 8.42 2.03 3.28
C LEU A 107 7.01 2.08 3.88
N ARG A 108 6.63 1.07 4.68
CA ARG A 108 5.24 0.92 5.12
C ARG A 108 4.78 2.00 6.08
N ALA A 109 5.64 2.43 7.00
CA ALA A 109 5.28 3.48 7.95
C ALA A 109 4.79 4.77 7.24
N PRO A 110 5.58 5.42 6.36
CA PRO A 110 5.11 6.61 5.66
C PRO A 110 3.96 6.33 4.68
N PHE A 111 3.97 5.18 4.00
CA PHE A 111 2.91 4.85 3.04
C PHE A 111 1.55 4.59 3.70
N ASP A 112 1.49 3.76 4.73
CA ASP A 112 0.22 3.44 5.38
C ASP A 112 -0.31 4.62 6.19
N GLU A 113 0.58 5.44 6.78
CA GLU A 113 0.22 6.71 7.41
C GLU A 113 -0.39 7.69 6.39
N TRP A 114 0.24 7.84 5.23
CA TRP A 114 -0.29 8.67 4.14
C TRP A 114 -1.65 8.15 3.65
N LEU A 115 -1.78 6.85 3.40
CA LEU A 115 -3.01 6.25 2.87
C LEU A 115 -4.16 6.32 3.88
N ALA A 116 -3.87 6.17 5.17
CA ALA A 116 -4.87 6.33 6.24
C ALA A 116 -5.31 7.80 6.42
N GLY A 117 -4.51 8.76 5.97
CA GLY A 117 -4.82 10.19 5.99
C GLY A 117 -5.53 10.71 4.73
N GLN A 118 -5.77 9.86 3.73
CA GLN A 118 -6.58 10.19 2.53
C GLN A 118 -8.08 10.04 2.83
#